data_AF-A0A1Q6Y7F7-F1
#
_entry.id   AF-A0A1Q6Y7F7-F1
#
_cell.length_a   1.000
_cell.length_b   1.000
_cell.length_c   1.000
_cell.angle_alpha   90.00
_cell.angle_beta   90.00
_cell.angle_gamma   90.00
#
_symmetry.space_group_name_H-M   'P 1'
#
loop_
_entity.id
_entity.type
_entity.pdbx_description
1 polymer ?
#
loop_
_entity_poly.entity_id
_entity_poly.type
_entity_poly.pdbx_seq_one_letter_code
_entity_poly.pdbx_strand_id
1 'polypeptide(L)'
;MTYQITLRDQDYAALAVTAPRSGREPEQFLHDRIERLQTSTPINLPFTTHELAQNQFHEGKISHVPTRQPLSPEEREAREQSARRFGGGKPASEMVIEDWRPY
;
A
#
# COMPACT_ATOMS: atom_id res chain seq x y z
N MET A 1 -3.59 -12.83 26.55
CA MET A 1 -4.23 -13.76 25.59
C MET A 1 -3.36 -15.01 25.55
N THR A 2 -3.93 -16.20 25.75
CA THR A 2 -3.16 -17.45 25.77
C THR A 2 -3.19 -18.05 24.37
N TYR A 3 -2.03 -18.10 23.70
CA TYR A 3 -1.90 -18.69 22.38
C TYR A 3 -1.35 -20.12 22.52
N GLN A 4 -2.02 -21.10 21.92
CA GLN A 4 -1.51 -22.46 21.80
C GLN A 4 -0.93 -22.64 20.39
N ILE A 5 0.38 -22.87 20.32
CA ILE A 5 1.11 -23.04 19.06
C ILE A 5 1.60 -24.48 19.02
N THR A 6 1.24 -25.21 17.97
CA THR A 6 1.74 -26.56 17.74
C THR A 6 2.90 -26.47 16.75
N LEU A 7 4.11 -26.79 17.22
CA LEU A 7 5.31 -26.83 16.39
C LEU A 7 5.60 -28.27 15.98
N ARG A 8 6.16 -28.45 14.78
CA ARG A 8 6.76 -29.74 14.42
C ARG A 8 8.11 -29.88 15.10
N ASP A 9 8.54 -31.11 15.39
CA ASP A 9 9.78 -31.39 16.12
C ASP A 9 11.02 -30.72 15.50
N GLN A 10 11.07 -30.69 14.16
CA GLN A 10 12.13 -30.00 13.40
C GLN A 10 12.16 -28.48 13.64
N ASP A 11 10.99 -27.86 13.76
CA ASP A 11 10.84 -26.41 13.93
C ASP A 11 11.19 -26.04 15.38
N TYR A 12 10.84 -26.90 16.34
CA TYR A 12 11.26 -26.77 17.73
C TYR A 12 12.78 -26.94 17.91
N ALA A 13 13.39 -27.93 17.25
CA ALA A 13 14.84 -28.14 17.30
C ALA A 13 15.62 -26.93 16.77
N ALA A 14 15.14 -26.29 15.70
CA ALA A 14 15.74 -25.06 15.19
C ALA A 14 15.65 -23.89 16.18
N LEU A 15 14.54 -23.78 16.92
CA LEU A 15 14.38 -22.79 18.00
C LEU A 15 15.32 -23.09 19.18
N ALA A 16 15.46 -24.37 19.56
CA ALA A 16 16.35 -24.79 20.65
C ALA A 16 17.84 -24.52 20.36
N VAL A 17 18.25 -24.45 19.09
CA VAL A 17 19.62 -24.07 18.69
C VAL A 17 19.82 -22.56 18.71
N THR A 18 18.77 -21.79 18.42
CA THR A 18 18.86 -20.33 18.23
C THR A 18 18.60 -19.55 19.52
N ALA A 19 17.72 -20.02 20.38
CA ALA A 19 17.36 -19.38 21.64
C ALA A 19 18.53 -19.25 22.66
N PRO A 20 19.42 -20.25 22.82
CA PRO A 20 20.57 -20.15 23.73
C PRO A 20 21.55 -19.04 23.34
N ARG A 21 21.63 -18.67 22.05
CA ARG A 21 22.43 -17.52 21.59
C ARG A 21 21.95 -16.19 22.15
N SER A 22 20.69 -16.14 22.59
CA SER A 22 20.07 -14.99 23.25
C SER A 22 19.94 -15.15 24.77
N GLY A 23 20.41 -16.28 25.33
CA GLY A 23 20.33 -16.59 26.76
C GLY A 23 18.91 -16.79 27.30
N ARG A 24 17.95 -17.15 26.43
CA ARG A 24 16.53 -17.33 26.78
C ARG A 24 16.08 -18.73 26.41
N GLU A 25 15.05 -19.21 27.11
CA GLU A 25 14.36 -20.45 26.75
C GLU A 25 13.67 -20.30 25.38
N PRO A 26 13.58 -21.38 24.57
CA PRO A 26 12.97 -21.36 23.24
C PRO A 26 11.56 -20.78 23.20
N GLU A 27 10.75 -21.07 24.23
CA GLU A 27 9.38 -20.58 24.37
C GLU A 27 9.34 -19.07 24.60
N GLN A 28 10.22 -18.55 25.46
CA GLN A 28 10.31 -17.12 25.75
C GLN A 28 10.82 -16.34 24.53
N PHE A 29 11.79 -16.92 23.81
CA PHE A 29 12.30 -16.36 22.56
C PHE A 29 11.22 -16.30 21.48
N LEU A 30 10.43 -17.36 21.33
CA LEU A 30 9.31 -17.41 20.40
C LEU A 30 8.20 -16.43 20.78
N HIS A 31 7.84 -16.35 22.06
CA HIS A 31 6.81 -15.44 22.54
C HIS A 31 7.17 -13.98 22.26
N ASP A 32 8.40 -13.55 22.58
CA ASP A 32 8.90 -12.19 22.31
C ASP A 32 8.88 -11.86 20.81
N ARG A 33 9.21 -12.83 19.94
CA ARG A 33 9.14 -12.65 18.48
C ARG A 33 7.71 -12.47 17.99
N ILE A 34 6.78 -13.28 18.48
CA ILE A 34 5.36 -13.18 18.11
C ILE A 34 4.78 -11.86 18.59
N GLU A 35 5.10 -11.45 19.81
CA GLU A 35 4.67 -10.17 20.36
C GLU A 35 5.21 -8.99 19.55
N ARG A 36 6.48 -9.03 19.11
CA ARG A 36 7.04 -8.02 18.19
C ARG A 36 6.36 -7.99 16.83
N LEU A 37 5.98 -9.14 16.29
CA LEU A 37 5.24 -9.24 15.02
C LEU A 37 3.78 -8.77 15.16
N GLN A 38 3.16 -8.96 16.33
CA GLN A 38 1.81 -8.46 16.62
C GLN A 38 1.81 -6.95 16.87
N THR A 39 2.84 -6.43 17.52
CA THR A 39 3.01 -4.99 17.80
C THR A 39 3.50 -4.21 16.59
N SER A 40 4.08 -4.88 15.57
CA SER A 40 4.11 -4.37 14.20
C SER A 40 2.71 -4.42 13.59
N THR A 41 1.77 -3.72 14.24
CA THR A 41 0.67 -3.07 13.54
C THR A 41 1.29 -2.47 12.28
N PRO A 42 0.83 -2.80 11.06
CA PRO A 42 1.23 -2.00 9.91
C PRO A 42 0.89 -0.59 10.32
N ILE A 43 1.92 0.25 10.47
CA ILE A 43 1.69 1.65 10.66
C ILE A 43 0.99 2.03 9.37
N ASN A 44 -0.35 2.10 9.41
CA ASN A 44 -1.13 2.86 8.46
C ASN A 44 -0.70 4.30 8.71
N LEU A 45 0.55 4.62 8.32
CA LEU A 45 0.93 5.99 8.09
C LEU A 45 -0.11 6.45 7.07
N PRO A 46 -0.87 7.51 7.35
CA PRO A 46 -1.71 8.09 6.33
C PRO A 46 -0.77 8.39 5.17
N PHE A 47 -0.86 7.60 4.09
CA PHE A 47 -0.06 7.84 2.89
C PHE A 47 -0.19 9.31 2.59
N THR A 48 0.95 10.00 2.52
CA THR A 48 0.90 11.37 2.06
C THR A 48 0.26 11.35 0.67
N THR A 49 -0.54 12.36 0.34
CA THR A 49 -1.24 12.41 -0.96
C THR A 49 -0.28 12.23 -2.15
N HIS A 50 0.99 12.59 -1.95
CA HIS A 50 2.08 12.36 -2.87
C HIS A 50 2.49 10.88 -3.02
N GLU A 51 2.68 10.15 -1.91
CA GLU A 51 3.01 8.71 -1.95
C GLU A 51 1.88 7.90 -2.58
N LEU A 52 0.62 8.26 -2.31
CA LEU A 52 -0.52 7.62 -2.95
C LEU A 52 -0.49 7.81 -4.48
N ALA A 53 -0.22 9.04 -4.93
CA ALA A 53 -0.12 9.34 -6.36
C ALA A 53 1.07 8.61 -7.01
N GLN A 54 2.21 8.53 -6.33
CA GLN A 54 3.36 7.75 -6.81
C GLN A 54 3.01 6.27 -6.96
N ASN A 55 2.34 5.65 -5.99
CA ASN A 55 1.95 4.25 -6.09
C ASN A 55 1.00 4.03 -7.27
N GLN A 56 0.00 4.89 -7.46
CA GLN A 56 -0.92 4.81 -8.59
C GLN A 56 -0.22 4.99 -9.95
N PHE A 57 0.83 5.82 -10.01
CA PHE A 57 1.64 5.99 -11.20
C PHE A 57 2.43 4.71 -11.53
N HIS A 58 3.07 4.08 -10.54
CA HIS A 58 3.78 2.82 -10.73
C HIS A 58 2.84 1.66 -11.13
N GLU A 59 1.61 1.67 -10.62
CA GLU A 59 0.57 0.72 -11.01
C GLU A 59 -0.04 1.02 -12.40
N GLY A 60 0.35 2.12 -13.05
CA GLY A 60 -0.16 2.53 -14.36
C GLY A 60 -1.61 3.05 -14.36
N LYS A 61 -2.17 3.35 -13.18
CA LYS A 61 -3.53 3.87 -13.04
C LYS A 61 -3.63 5.35 -13.42
N ILE A 62 -2.54 6.10 -13.23
CA ILE A 62 -2.43 7.49 -13.64
C ILE A 62 -1.21 7.67 -14.54
N SER A 63 -1.30 8.60 -15.49
CA SER A 63 -0.22 8.86 -16.45
C SER A 63 0.91 9.75 -15.91
N HIS A 64 0.69 10.45 -14.79
CA HIS A 64 1.66 11.33 -14.17
C HIS A 64 1.30 11.62 -12.71
N VAL A 65 2.31 11.96 -11.90
CA VAL A 65 2.11 12.39 -10.50
C VAL A 65 1.75 13.89 -10.49
N PRO A 66 0.65 14.31 -9.84
CA PRO A 66 0.26 15.72 -9.80
C PRO A 66 1.28 16.59 -9.03
N THR A 67 1.91 17.55 -9.71
CA THR A 67 2.97 18.42 -9.14
C THR A 67 2.45 19.76 -8.59
N ARG A 68 1.12 19.98 -8.56
CA ARG A 68 0.46 21.27 -8.24
C ARG A 68 0.90 22.46 -9.10
N GLN A 69 1.61 22.20 -10.19
CA GLN A 69 1.97 23.22 -11.18
C GLN A 69 0.79 23.45 -12.13
N PRO A 70 0.60 24.70 -12.60
CA PRO A 70 -0.37 24.95 -13.65
C PRO A 70 0.03 24.20 -14.93
N LEU A 71 -0.96 23.64 -15.62
CA LEU A 71 -0.76 22.97 -16.90
C LEU A 71 -0.16 23.95 -17.92
N SER A 72 0.77 23.46 -18.72
CA SER A 72 1.24 24.19 -19.90
C SER A 72 0.11 24.36 -20.92
N PRO A 73 0.21 25.34 -21.84
CA PRO A 73 -0.78 25.54 -22.89
C PRO A 73 -1.05 24.29 -23.72
N GLU A 74 0.00 23.52 -24.03
CA GLU A 74 -0.09 22.28 -24.80
C GLU A 74 -0.83 21.18 -24.03
N GLU A 75 -0.50 20.98 -22.75
CA GLU A 75 -1.19 20.00 -21.91
C GLU A 75 -2.67 20.35 -21.71
N ARG A 76 -2.96 21.65 -21.61
CA ARG A 76 -4.33 22.14 -21.50
C ARG A 76 -5.13 21.85 -22.76
N GLU A 77 -4.54 22.06 -23.93
CA GLU A 77 -5.17 21.75 -25.21
C GLU A 77 -5.38 20.24 -25.38
N ALA A 78 -4.37 19.42 -25.08
CA ALA A 78 -4.48 17.96 -25.12
C ALA A 78 -5.58 17.43 -24.18
N ARG A 79 -5.71 18.02 -22.99
CA ARG A 79 -6.78 17.70 -22.04
C ARG A 79 -8.15 18.09 -22.57
N GLU A 80 -8.29 19.26 -23.18
CA GLU A 80 -9.55 19.74 -23.75
C GLU A 80 -9.98 18.88 -24.96
N GLN A 81 -9.05 18.50 -25.83
CA GLN A 81 -9.31 17.57 -26.93
C GLN A 81 -9.77 16.21 -26.42
N SER A 82 -9.12 15.70 -25.36
CA SER A 82 -9.51 14.45 -24.72
C SER A 82 -10.91 14.54 -24.09
N ALA A 83 -11.20 15.63 -23.39
CA ALA A 83 -12.51 15.86 -22.79
C ALA A 83 -13.62 15.92 -23.85
N ARG A 84 -13.39 16.57 -24.99
CA ARG A 84 -14.36 16.57 -26.09
C ARG A 84 -14.59 15.17 -26.65
N ARG A 85 -13.53 14.36 -26.76
CA ARG A 85 -13.60 12.98 -27.27
C ARG A 85 -14.36 12.05 -26.33
N PHE A 86 -14.13 12.14 -25.02
CA PHE A 86 -14.68 11.20 -24.03
C PHE A 86 -15.94 11.72 -23.33
N GLY A 87 -16.11 13.04 -23.22
CA GLY A 87 -17.24 13.72 -22.58
C GLY A 87 -18.39 14.08 -23.52
N GLY A 88 -18.44 13.52 -24.74
CA GLY A 88 -19.53 13.77 -25.69
C GLY A 88 -19.61 15.21 -26.19
N GLY A 89 -18.47 15.86 -26.40
CA GLY A 89 -18.39 17.26 -26.88
C GLY A 89 -18.47 18.32 -25.78
N LYS A 90 -18.57 17.93 -24.51
CA LYS A 90 -18.54 18.85 -23.36
C LYS A 90 -17.12 19.28 -22.99
N PRO A 91 -16.94 20.51 -22.46
CA PRO A 91 -15.65 20.94 -21.95
C PRO A 91 -15.22 20.08 -20.75
N ALA A 92 -13.91 20.00 -20.51
CA ALA A 92 -13.36 19.19 -19.42
C ALA A 92 -13.92 19.55 -18.03
N SER A 93 -14.32 20.81 -17.85
CA SER A 93 -14.90 21.33 -16.61
C SER A 93 -16.33 20.84 -16.34
N GLU A 94 -17.04 20.35 -17.36
CA GLU A 94 -18.42 19.85 -17.26
C GLU A 94 -18.49 18.31 -17.37
N MET A 95 -17.35 17.65 -17.54
CA MET A 95 -17.27 16.20 -17.63
C MET A 95 -17.45 15.57 -16.25
N VAL A 96 -18.51 14.78 -16.08
CA VAL A 96 -18.77 14.00 -14.87
C VAL A 96 -18.14 12.62 -15.04
N ILE A 97 -17.22 12.24 -14.14
CA ILE A 97 -16.65 10.91 -14.08
C ILE A 97 -17.42 10.13 -13.02
N GLU A 98 -18.33 9.28 -13.47
CA GLU A 98 -19.03 8.34 -12.58
C GLU A 98 -18.13 7.12 -12.36
N ASP A 99 -17.92 6.70 -11.10
CA ASP A 99 -17.20 5.46 -10.78
C ASP A 99 -18.19 4.29 -10.94
N TRP A 100 -18.32 3.78 -12.15
CA TRP A 100 -19.13 2.59 -12.45
C TRP A 100 -18.38 1.36 -11.97
N ARG A 101 -18.39 1.10 -10.65
CA ARG A 101 -17.96 -0.21 -10.14
C ARG A 101 -19.04 -1.25 -10.43
N PRO A 102 -18.72 -2.39 -11.07
CA PRO A 102 -19.62 -3.51 -11.09
C PRO A 102 -19.71 -4.09 -9.67
N TYR A 103 -20.93 -4.20 -9.14
CA TYR A 103 -21.23 -4.91 -7.90
C TYR A 103 -20.97 -6.40 -8.04
#